data_AF-A0A353PVU2-F1
#
_entry.id   AF-A0A353PVU2-F1
#
_cell.length_a   1.000
_cell.length_b   1.000
_cell.length_c   1.000
_cell.angle_alpha   90.00
_cell.angle_beta   90.00
_cell.angle_gamma   90.00
#
_symmetry.space_group_name_H-M   'P 1'
#
loop_
_entity.id
_entity.type
_entity.pdbx_description
1 polymer ?
#
loop_
_entity_poly.entity_id
_entity_poly.type
_entity_poly.pdbx_seq_one_letter_code
_entity_poly.pdbx_strand_id
1 'polypeptide(L)'
;AGAKGLAFTMVKPEERRRLEYLKQVAKKATQGELKEEVIPSIEQVVDVKKTRLFGDVKSSLNLTQGPSQTFLTMAEDLVGTEDSLSVLASVLEKNYGNLIDPKRYGAIRTPQKPSLGTRSGDREVSNQVRIYVQLGRKDGFNPREIASYFSQLLGIPQR
;
A
#
# COMPACT_ATOMS: atom_id res chain seq x y z
N ALA A 1 5.62 -7.87 33.51
CA ALA A 1 4.76 -8.05 32.33
C ALA A 1 5.17 -7.02 31.28
N GLY A 2 5.73 -7.44 30.15
CA GLY A 2 6.16 -6.52 29.09
C GLY A 2 4.99 -6.20 28.16
N ALA A 3 4.66 -4.91 28.00
CA ALA A 3 3.65 -4.48 27.05
C ALA A 3 4.13 -4.79 25.62
N LYS A 4 3.28 -5.46 24.83
CA LYS A 4 3.57 -5.70 23.41
C LYS A 4 3.43 -4.36 22.66
N GLY A 5 4.56 -3.82 22.20
CA GLY A 5 4.59 -2.66 21.31
C GLY A 5 4.81 -3.11 19.86
N LEU A 6 4.13 -2.45 18.91
CA LEU A 6 4.38 -2.63 17.48
C LEU A 6 5.19 -1.43 16.97
N ALA A 7 6.37 -1.68 16.41
CA ALA A 7 7.23 -0.67 15.84
C ALA A 7 7.24 -0.77 14.31
N PHE A 8 7.03 0.35 13.64
CA PHE A 8 7.13 0.46 12.18
C PHE A 8 8.23 1.45 11.81
N THR A 9 8.86 1.26 10.66
CA THR A 9 9.88 2.16 10.13
C THR A 9 9.59 2.43 8.67
N MET A 10 9.51 3.70 8.29
CA MET A 10 9.37 4.12 6.90
C MET A 10 10.74 4.22 6.26
N VAL A 11 10.85 3.75 5.01
CA VAL A 11 12.14 3.52 4.38
C VAL A 11 12.09 4.04 2.95
N LYS A 12 13.05 4.90 2.59
CA LYS A 12 13.19 5.29 1.18
C LYS A 12 13.82 4.17 0.36
N PRO A 13 13.53 4.07 -0.96
CA PRO A 13 14.11 3.04 -1.82
C PRO A 13 15.65 2.95 -1.73
N GLU A 14 16.35 4.06 -1.57
CA GLU A 14 17.82 4.14 -1.45
C GLU A 14 18.36 3.53 -0.15
N GLU A 15 17.56 3.51 0.91
CA GLU A 15 17.97 3.05 2.24
C GLU A 15 17.75 1.54 2.44
N ARG A 16 17.15 0.85 1.46
CA ARG A 16 16.88 -0.60 1.50
C ARG A 16 18.11 -1.43 1.84
N ARG A 17 19.29 -1.08 1.30
CA ARG A 17 20.55 -1.77 1.58
C ARG A 17 20.99 -1.64 3.05
N ARG A 18 20.77 -0.49 3.67
CA ARG A 18 21.12 -0.26 5.09
C ARG A 18 20.24 -1.11 6.01
N LEU A 19 18.99 -1.37 5.61
CA LEU A 19 18.11 -2.27 6.35
C LEU A 19 18.47 -3.74 6.23
N GLU A 20 19.03 -4.20 5.12
CA GLU A 20 19.50 -5.58 5.03
C GLU A 20 20.57 -5.86 6.10
N TYR A 21 21.49 -4.91 6.30
CA TYR A 21 22.46 -4.97 7.39
C TYR A 21 21.77 -4.97 8.76
N LEU A 22 20.82 -4.04 8.98
CA LEU A 22 20.10 -3.94 10.25
C LEU A 22 19.26 -5.19 10.55
N LYS A 23 18.64 -5.81 9.53
CA LYS A 23 17.91 -7.09 9.65
C LYS A 23 18.84 -8.22 10.11
N GLN A 24 20.06 -8.28 9.56
CA GLN A 24 21.04 -9.29 9.98
C GLN A 24 21.52 -9.09 11.43
N VAL A 25 21.76 -7.84 11.82
CA VAL A 25 22.15 -7.50 13.21
C VAL A 25 21.01 -7.75 14.18
N ALA A 26 19.81 -7.27 13.85
CA ALA A 26 18.60 -7.47 14.65
C ALA A 26 18.34 -8.96 14.85
N LYS A 27 18.31 -9.78 13.78
CA LYS A 27 18.10 -11.23 13.90
C LYS A 27 19.13 -11.93 14.81
N LYS A 28 20.36 -11.41 14.89
CA LYS A 28 21.41 -11.94 15.77
C LYS A 28 21.27 -11.46 17.22
N ALA A 29 20.83 -10.22 17.45
CA ALA A 29 20.80 -9.58 18.77
C ALA A 29 19.45 -9.69 19.48
N THR A 30 18.36 -9.64 18.72
CA THR A 30 16.97 -9.77 19.18
C THR A 30 16.31 -10.83 18.29
N GLN A 31 15.66 -11.85 18.88
CA GLN A 31 14.92 -12.86 18.11
C GLN A 31 13.69 -12.28 17.36
N GLY A 32 13.63 -10.96 17.17
CA GLY A 32 12.57 -10.25 16.47
C GLY A 32 12.75 -10.30 14.95
N GLU A 33 11.67 -10.63 14.25
CA GLU A 33 11.62 -10.59 12.79
C GLU A 33 11.16 -9.22 12.30
N LEU A 34 12.01 -8.52 11.53
CA LEU A 34 11.60 -7.33 10.78
C LEU A 34 10.97 -7.76 9.46
N LYS A 35 9.64 -7.73 9.39
CA LYS A 35 8.85 -8.05 8.20
C LYS A 35 8.68 -6.80 7.33
N GLU A 36 8.91 -6.95 6.02
CA GLU A 36 8.58 -5.90 5.05
C GLU A 36 7.12 -6.07 4.65
N GLU A 37 6.31 -5.06 4.93
CA GLU A 37 4.91 -5.00 4.52
C GLU A 37 4.71 -3.99 3.40
N VAL A 38 3.65 -4.22 2.60
CA VAL A 38 3.27 -3.34 1.51
C VAL A 38 2.48 -2.17 2.08
N ILE A 39 2.75 -0.97 1.56
CA ILE A 39 1.97 0.22 1.89
C ILE A 39 0.53 -0.03 1.45
N PRO A 40 -0.47 0.16 2.33
CA PRO A 40 -1.87 -0.06 1.99
C PRO A 40 -2.31 0.88 0.86
N SER A 41 -3.26 0.41 0.05
CA SER A 41 -3.88 1.23 -0.98
C SER A 41 -4.74 2.34 -0.37
N ILE A 42 -5.00 3.38 -1.16
CA ILE A 42 -5.85 4.51 -0.73
C ILE A 42 -7.25 4.03 -0.36
N GLU A 43 -7.82 3.12 -1.14
CA GLU A 43 -9.14 2.53 -0.88
C GLU A 43 -9.19 1.83 0.48
N GLN A 44 -8.17 1.00 0.78
CA GLN A 44 -8.05 0.33 2.07
C GLN A 44 -7.93 1.33 3.24
N VAL A 45 -7.18 2.42 3.05
CA VAL A 45 -7.06 3.48 4.07
C VAL A 45 -8.41 4.15 4.33
N VAL A 46 -9.16 4.44 3.27
CA VAL A 46 -10.48 5.06 3.36
C VAL A 46 -11.45 4.13 4.10
N ASP A 47 -11.44 2.83 3.82
CA ASP A 47 -12.35 1.90 4.47
C ASP A 47 -12.02 1.66 5.95
N VAL A 48 -10.73 1.57 6.30
CA VAL A 48 -10.31 1.52 7.72
C VAL A 48 -10.69 2.81 8.45
N LYS A 49 -10.60 3.96 7.79
CA LYS A 49 -11.06 5.23 8.37
C LYS A 49 -12.57 5.27 8.56
N LYS A 50 -13.36 4.79 7.59
CA LYS A 50 -14.81 4.69 7.74
C LYS A 50 -15.17 3.86 8.95
N THR A 51 -14.64 2.63 9.06
CA THR A 51 -14.98 1.73 10.18
C THR A 51 -14.58 2.33 11.53
N ARG A 52 -13.42 2.99 11.60
CA ARG A 52 -12.96 3.69 12.80
C ARG A 52 -13.88 4.86 13.16
N LEU A 53 -14.17 5.76 12.22
CA LEU A 53 -15.04 6.92 12.46
C LEU A 53 -16.45 6.47 12.88
N PHE A 54 -16.99 5.45 12.22
CA PHE A 54 -18.28 4.87 12.61
C PHE A 54 -18.23 4.24 14.01
N GLY A 55 -17.12 3.59 14.38
CA GLY A 55 -16.89 3.09 15.74
C GLY A 55 -16.88 4.21 16.77
N ASP A 56 -16.10 5.27 16.51
CA ASP A 56 -15.97 6.43 17.38
C ASP A 56 -17.31 7.15 17.56
N VAL A 57 -18.11 7.31 16.48
CA VAL A 57 -19.46 7.88 16.55
C VAL A 57 -20.39 6.98 17.36
N LYS A 58 -20.37 5.66 17.16
CA LYS A 58 -21.18 4.74 17.97
C LYS A 58 -20.82 4.78 19.45
N SER A 59 -19.55 4.94 19.78
CA SER A 59 -19.08 5.07 21.16
C SER A 59 -19.34 6.45 21.75
N SER A 60 -19.36 7.52 20.95
CA SER A 60 -19.66 8.88 21.42
C SER A 60 -21.14 9.13 21.61
N LEU A 61 -22.00 8.43 20.85
CA LEU A 61 -23.44 8.36 21.05
C LEU A 61 -23.75 7.55 22.33
N ASN A 62 -23.33 8.06 23.48
CA ASN A 62 -23.74 7.55 24.79
C ASN A 62 -25.24 7.84 24.96
N LEU A 63 -26.10 6.93 24.50
CA LEU A 63 -27.56 6.99 24.63
C LEU A 63 -28.06 7.02 26.09
N THR A 64 -27.16 6.91 27.06
CA THR A 64 -27.41 6.94 28.50
C THR A 64 -27.75 8.34 29.02
N GLN A 65 -27.28 9.40 28.36
CA GLN A 65 -27.70 10.77 28.63
C GLN A 65 -28.43 11.22 27.38
N GLY A 66 -29.76 11.28 27.46
CA GLY A 66 -30.59 11.69 26.32
C GLY A 66 -30.09 13.02 25.74
N PRO A 67 -30.20 13.20 24.41
CA PRO A 67 -29.77 14.44 23.76
C PRO A 67 -30.49 15.65 24.40
N SER A 68 -29.82 16.80 24.43
CA SER A 68 -30.45 18.00 24.98
C SER A 68 -31.71 18.36 24.18
N GLN A 69 -32.72 18.87 24.89
CA GLN A 69 -34.03 19.19 24.31
C GLN A 69 -33.94 20.10 23.07
N THR A 70 -32.97 21.01 23.04
CA THR A 70 -32.73 21.91 21.90
C THR A 70 -32.29 21.18 20.63
N PHE A 71 -31.48 20.12 20.76
CA PHE A 71 -31.07 19.33 19.59
C PHE A 71 -32.16 18.38 19.12
N LEU A 72 -33.08 17.98 20.01
CA LEU A 72 -34.25 17.20 19.62
C LEU A 72 -35.19 18.01 18.73
N THR A 73 -35.52 19.26 19.10
CA THR A 73 -36.39 20.10 18.26
C THR A 73 -35.77 20.37 16.89
N MET A 74 -34.46 20.64 16.85
CA MET A 74 -33.74 20.80 15.58
C MET A 74 -33.73 19.52 14.73
N ALA A 75 -33.62 18.34 15.36
CA ALA A 75 -33.66 17.06 14.65
C ALA A 75 -35.07 16.76 14.11
N GLU A 76 -36.13 17.08 14.87
CA GLU A 76 -37.52 16.97 14.43
C GLU A 76 -37.81 17.86 13.22
N ASP A 77 -37.34 19.11 13.24
CA ASP A 77 -37.47 20.04 12.10
C ASP A 77 -36.78 19.49 10.85
N LEU A 78 -35.61 18.86 11.01
CA LEU A 78 -34.86 18.27 9.88
C LEU A 78 -35.56 17.02 9.33
N VAL A 79 -36.04 16.13 10.21
CA VAL A 79 -36.76 14.91 9.81
C VAL A 79 -38.15 15.22 9.22
N GLY A 80 -38.77 16.34 9.58
CA GLY A 80 -40.04 16.75 8.98
C GLY A 80 -39.96 17.11 7.49
N THR A 81 -38.76 17.38 6.96
CA THR A 81 -38.56 17.84 5.57
C THR A 81 -38.26 16.72 4.58
N GLU A 82 -37.60 15.65 5.01
CA GLU A 82 -37.14 14.54 4.17
C GLU A 82 -37.08 13.21 4.95
N ASP A 83 -36.76 12.11 4.27
CA ASP A 83 -36.52 10.82 4.91
C ASP A 83 -35.37 10.89 5.92
N SER A 84 -35.57 10.33 7.11
CA SER A 84 -34.61 10.36 8.22
C SER A 84 -33.23 9.83 7.82
N LEU A 85 -33.18 8.87 6.88
CA LEU A 85 -31.93 8.29 6.39
C LEU A 85 -31.17 9.23 5.44
N SER A 86 -31.85 9.98 4.57
CA SER A 86 -31.19 10.94 3.65
C SER A 86 -30.58 12.11 4.42
N VAL A 87 -31.29 12.60 5.44
CA VAL A 87 -30.83 13.68 6.32
C VAL A 87 -29.58 13.25 7.08
N LEU A 88 -29.61 12.08 7.72
CA LEU A 88 -28.44 11.57 8.45
C LEU A 88 -27.25 11.32 7.53
N ALA A 89 -27.48 10.79 6.32
CA ALA A 89 -26.42 10.62 5.33
C ALA A 89 -25.79 11.97 4.95
N SER A 90 -26.61 13.00 4.71
CA SER A 90 -26.14 14.35 4.37
C SER A 90 -25.37 15.00 5.51
N VAL A 91 -25.79 14.79 6.76
CA VAL A 91 -25.07 15.27 7.97
C VAL A 91 -23.73 14.56 8.10
N LEU A 92 -23.68 13.24 7.90
CA LEU A 92 -22.43 12.49 7.93
C LEU A 92 -21.49 12.91 6.80
N GLU A 93 -22.01 13.17 5.60
CA GLU A 93 -21.23 13.65 4.46
C GLU A 93 -20.66 15.06 4.71
N LYS A 94 -21.44 15.99 5.24
CA LYS A 94 -20.96 17.34 5.59
C LYS A 94 -19.84 17.31 6.62
N ASN A 95 -19.95 16.44 7.62
CA ASN A 95 -18.96 16.36 8.71
C ASN A 95 -17.72 15.55 8.33
N TYR A 96 -17.89 14.43 7.63
CA TYR A 96 -16.81 13.45 7.39
C TYR A 96 -16.45 13.27 5.91
N GLY A 97 -17.17 13.85 4.96
CA GLY A 97 -16.90 13.71 3.51
C GLY A 97 -15.47 14.08 3.16
N ASN A 98 -14.99 15.21 3.68
CA ASN A 98 -13.60 15.66 3.52
C ASN A 98 -12.54 14.67 4.05
N LEU A 99 -12.88 13.82 5.01
CA LEU A 99 -11.96 12.83 5.58
C LEU A 99 -11.96 11.52 4.76
N ILE A 100 -13.06 11.26 4.04
CA ILE A 100 -13.30 10.01 3.31
C ILE A 100 -12.97 10.17 1.81
N ASP A 101 -12.87 11.39 1.30
CA ASP A 101 -12.56 11.71 -0.09
C ASP A 101 -11.24 11.09 -0.60
N PRO A 102 -11.28 10.14 -1.55
CA PRO A 102 -10.07 9.51 -2.12
C PRO A 102 -9.15 10.51 -2.81
N LYS A 103 -9.70 11.57 -3.39
CA LYS A 103 -8.96 12.61 -4.13
C LYS A 103 -8.01 13.43 -3.25
N ARG A 104 -8.27 13.48 -1.94
CA ARG A 104 -7.41 14.20 -0.99
C ARG A 104 -6.16 13.40 -0.60
N TYR A 105 -6.13 12.11 -0.91
CA TYR A 105 -4.97 11.28 -0.65
C TYR A 105 -4.00 11.34 -1.83
N GLY A 106 -2.71 11.48 -1.52
CA GLY A 106 -1.67 11.43 -2.54
C GLY A 106 -1.61 10.05 -3.19
N ALA A 107 -1.38 10.01 -4.51
CA ALA A 107 -1.23 8.77 -5.26
C ALA A 107 -0.04 7.95 -4.72
N ILE A 108 -0.32 6.79 -4.14
CA ILE A 108 0.72 5.89 -3.63
C ILE A 108 1.33 5.17 -4.81
N ARG A 109 2.53 5.60 -5.22
CA ARG A 109 3.36 4.84 -6.15
C ARG A 109 4.05 3.75 -5.35
N THR A 110 3.55 2.52 -5.45
CA THR A 110 4.30 1.37 -4.94
C THR A 110 5.59 1.28 -5.74
N PRO A 111 6.77 1.29 -5.10
CA PRO A 111 8.00 0.99 -5.81
C PRO A 111 7.84 -0.45 -6.32
N GLN A 112 7.65 -0.61 -7.64
CA GLN A 112 7.71 -1.94 -8.24
C GLN A 112 9.01 -2.56 -7.74
N LYS A 113 8.92 -3.76 -7.17
CA LYS A 113 10.11 -4.55 -6.87
C LYS A 113 10.91 -4.57 -8.17
N PRO A 114 12.19 -4.14 -8.18
CA PRO A 114 12.98 -4.26 -9.38
C PRO A 114 12.88 -5.73 -9.79
N SER A 115 12.29 -5.98 -10.97
CA SER A 115 12.40 -7.28 -11.60
C SER A 115 13.88 -7.63 -11.59
N LEU A 116 14.21 -8.86 -11.21
CA LEU A 116 15.57 -9.32 -10.94
C LEU A 116 16.46 -9.14 -12.19
N GLY A 117 16.99 -7.92 -12.39
CA GLY A 117 17.66 -7.53 -13.63
C GLY A 117 17.59 -6.07 -14.07
N THR A 118 16.65 -5.25 -13.57
CA THR A 118 16.57 -3.83 -14.00
C THR A 118 17.55 -2.97 -13.19
N ARG A 119 18.65 -2.53 -13.82
CA ARG A 119 19.51 -1.47 -13.28
C ARG A 119 18.73 -0.17 -13.24
N SER A 120 18.89 0.59 -12.15
CA SER A 120 18.36 1.94 -11.98
C SER A 120 18.83 2.83 -13.13
N GLY A 121 17.98 3.05 -14.13
CA GLY A 121 18.29 3.88 -15.29
C GLY A 121 17.54 3.50 -16.56
N ASP A 122 17.14 2.23 -16.72
CA ASP A 122 16.53 1.77 -17.97
C ASP A 122 15.00 1.78 -17.88
N ARG A 123 14.44 2.98 -18.04
CA ARG A 123 13.01 3.25 -17.96
C ARG A 123 12.36 3.05 -19.33
N GLU A 124 12.62 1.95 -20.04
CA GLU A 124 11.91 1.70 -21.31
C GLU A 124 11.91 0.26 -21.85
N VAL A 125 12.07 -0.78 -20.99
CA VAL A 125 12.01 -2.16 -21.49
C VAL A 125 11.04 -3.04 -20.72
N SER A 126 9.76 -2.69 -20.81
CA SER A 126 8.63 -3.46 -20.28
C SER A 126 8.41 -4.82 -20.97
N ASN A 127 9.18 -5.14 -22.02
CA ASN A 127 9.02 -6.37 -22.79
C ASN A 127 10.31 -7.21 -22.92
N GLN A 128 11.26 -7.07 -22.01
CA GLN A 128 12.44 -7.96 -21.94
C GLN A 128 12.36 -8.86 -20.71
N VAL A 129 12.45 -10.16 -20.95
CA VAL A 129 12.57 -11.18 -19.90
C VAL A 129 14.03 -11.60 -19.79
N ARG A 130 14.60 -11.53 -18.58
CA ARG A 130 15.96 -12.00 -18.33
C ARG A 130 15.96 -13.52 -18.17
N ILE A 131 16.71 -14.20 -19.02
CA ILE A 131 16.91 -15.66 -18.96
C ILE A 131 18.32 -15.94 -18.43
N TYR A 132 18.45 -16.89 -17.51
CA TYR A 132 19.74 -17.38 -17.03
C TYR A 132 20.03 -18.72 -17.71
N VAL A 133 21.17 -18.80 -18.38
CA VAL A 133 21.60 -20.00 -19.10
C VAL A 133 22.94 -20.44 -18.50
N GLN A 134 23.02 -21.70 -18.07
CA GLN A 134 24.27 -22.32 -17.64
C GLN A 134 24.97 -22.92 -18.86
N LEU A 135 25.41 -22.04 -19.75
CA LEU A 135 26.16 -22.41 -20.94
C LEU A 135 27.31 -21.41 -21.09
N GLY A 136 28.52 -21.91 -21.32
CA GLY A 136 29.67 -21.03 -21.44
C GLY A 136 30.87 -21.69 -22.10
N ARG A 137 32.05 -21.11 -21.85
CA ARG A 137 33.29 -21.54 -22.50
C ARG A 137 33.64 -23.01 -22.26
N LYS A 138 33.27 -23.56 -21.10
CA LYS A 138 33.48 -24.99 -20.79
C LYS A 138 32.67 -25.90 -21.69
N ASP A 139 31.51 -25.44 -22.14
CA ASP A 139 30.60 -26.17 -23.02
C ASP A 139 30.87 -25.86 -24.50
N GLY A 140 31.94 -25.10 -24.80
CA GLY A 140 32.31 -24.70 -26.16
C GLY A 140 31.55 -23.50 -26.71
N PHE A 141 30.73 -22.83 -25.91
CA PHE A 141 29.92 -21.70 -26.37
C PHE A 141 30.48 -20.34 -25.93
N ASN A 142 30.56 -19.42 -26.89
CA ASN A 142 30.83 -18.01 -26.64
C ASN A 142 29.54 -17.20 -26.45
N PRO A 143 29.54 -16.08 -25.70
CA PRO A 143 28.35 -15.24 -25.53
C PRO A 143 27.66 -14.84 -26.83
N ARG A 144 28.45 -14.62 -27.91
CA ARG A 144 27.95 -14.31 -29.25
C ARG A 144 27.24 -15.49 -29.91
N GLU A 145 27.76 -16.69 -29.75
CA GLU A 145 27.16 -17.92 -30.27
C GLU A 145 25.86 -18.24 -29.54
N ILE A 146 25.83 -18.04 -28.21
CA ILE A 146 24.61 -18.19 -27.40
C ILE A 146 23.54 -17.21 -27.87
N ALA A 147 23.90 -15.93 -28.06
CA ALA A 147 22.97 -14.92 -28.58
C ALA A 147 22.47 -15.27 -29.99
N SER A 148 23.35 -15.73 -30.88
CA SER A 148 23.00 -16.15 -32.23
C SER A 148 22.07 -17.37 -32.24
N TYR A 149 22.34 -18.36 -31.39
CA TYR A 149 21.50 -19.56 -31.25
C TYR A 149 20.07 -19.18 -30.83
N PHE A 150 19.91 -18.35 -29.80
CA PHE A 150 18.59 -17.89 -29.38
C PHE A 150 17.92 -16.96 -30.40
N SER A 151 18.68 -16.11 -31.09
CA SER A 151 18.17 -15.26 -32.16
C SER A 151 17.62 -16.08 -33.33
N GLN A 152 18.33 -17.14 -33.76
CA GLN A 152 17.86 -18.06 -34.79
C GLN A 152 16.65 -18.87 -34.34
N LEU A 153 16.70 -19.44 -33.13
CA LEU A 153 15.61 -20.25 -32.56
C LEU A 153 14.30 -19.46 -32.42
N LEU A 154 14.39 -18.18 -32.03
CA LEU A 154 13.24 -17.31 -31.78
C LEU A 154 12.86 -16.45 -32.99
N GLY A 155 13.58 -16.55 -34.11
CA GLY A 155 13.32 -15.75 -35.31
C GLY A 155 13.51 -14.24 -35.11
N ILE A 156 14.38 -13.82 -34.19
CA ILE A 156 14.63 -12.41 -33.88
C ILE A 156 15.79 -11.92 -34.75
N PRO A 157 15.64 -10.82 -35.53
CA PRO A 157 16.71 -10.30 -36.37
C PRO A 157 17.91 -9.84 -35.52
N GLN A 158 19.12 -10.19 -35.95
CA GLN A 158 20.35 -9.74 -35.30
C GLN A 158 20.51 -8.23 -35.47
N ARG A 159 20.86 -7.54 -34.39
CA ARG A 159 21.09 -6.09 -34.35
C ARG A 159 22.57 -5.76 -34.52
#